data_AF-A0A942A5A7-F1
#
_entry.id   AF-A0A942A5A7-F1
#
_cell.length_a   1.000
_cell.length_b   1.000
_cell.length_c   1.000
_cell.angle_alpha   90.00
_cell.angle_beta   90.00
_cell.angle_gamma   90.00
#
_symmetry.space_group_name_H-M   'P 1'
#
loop_
_entity.id
_entity.type
_entity.pdbx_description
1 polymer ?
#
loop_
_entity_poly.entity_id
_entity_poly.type
_entity_poly.pdbx_seq_one_letter_code
_entity_poly.pdbx_strand_id
1 'polypeptide(L)'
;MTVLLKESASTTESVEKSLTIFAEAVELSSDLEIIGTALPNGEEVFVIRDYSKTEGIEGAYVEVSIDEIVQKVTDTDKAQEFINVIQNVRKPIVLEGITRIVGYYSRMSNWNKSKVGELRDRHSKNYALGGQSPVFEEDRDTYVNNL
;
A
#
# COMPACT_ATOMS: atom_id res chain seq x y z
N MET A 1 -2.92 -32.96 -28.36
CA MET A 1 -4.23 -32.39 -27.98
C MET A 1 -4.60 -32.65 -26.52
N THR A 2 -4.21 -33.80 -25.94
CA THR A 2 -4.47 -34.17 -24.53
C THR A 2 -3.64 -33.41 -23.48
N VAL A 3 -2.43 -32.96 -23.81
CA VAL A 3 -1.54 -32.24 -22.86
C VAL A 3 -2.04 -30.80 -22.63
N LEU A 4 -2.39 -30.08 -23.70
CA LEU A 4 -2.89 -28.70 -23.62
C LEU A 4 -4.19 -28.57 -22.81
N LEU A 5 -5.09 -29.56 -22.93
CA LEU A 5 -6.34 -29.59 -22.14
C LEU A 5 -6.09 -29.82 -20.65
N LYS A 6 -5.03 -30.56 -20.29
CA LYS A 6 -4.67 -30.84 -18.89
C LYS A 6 -4.01 -29.62 -18.23
N GLU A 7 -3.23 -28.87 -19.00
CA GLU A 7 -2.57 -27.64 -18.55
C GLU A 7 -3.57 -26.50 -18.36
N SER A 8 -4.52 -26.32 -19.29
CA SER A 8 -5.58 -25.32 -19.13
C SER A 8 -6.50 -25.61 -17.93
N ALA A 9 -6.86 -26.87 -17.71
CA ALA A 9 -7.68 -27.27 -16.57
C ALA A 9 -6.97 -27.04 -15.22
N SER A 10 -5.67 -27.34 -15.15
CA SER A 10 -4.85 -27.10 -13.95
C SER A 10 -4.74 -25.61 -13.59
N THR A 11 -4.65 -24.74 -14.60
CA THR A 11 -4.57 -23.29 -14.39
C THR A 11 -5.91 -22.75 -13.89
N THR A 12 -7.03 -23.18 -14.47
CA THR A 12 -8.38 -22.78 -14.02
C THR A 12 -8.63 -23.20 -12.58
N GLU A 13 -8.23 -24.40 -12.18
CA GLU A 13 -8.37 -24.90 -10.81
C GLU A 13 -7.57 -24.03 -9.81
N SER A 14 -6.37 -23.60 -10.18
CA SER A 14 -5.54 -22.72 -9.33
C SER A 14 -6.16 -21.33 -9.18
N VAL A 15 -6.73 -20.78 -10.25
CA VAL A 15 -7.42 -19.49 -10.24
C VAL A 15 -8.64 -19.55 -9.33
N GLU A 16 -9.52 -20.55 -9.54
CA GLU A 16 -10.73 -20.75 -8.76
C GLU A 16 -10.43 -20.94 -7.28
N LYS A 17 -9.39 -21.72 -6.95
CA LYS A 17 -8.94 -21.89 -5.58
C LYS A 17 -8.53 -20.58 -4.94
N SER A 18 -7.71 -19.76 -5.61
CA SER A 18 -7.21 -18.50 -5.07
C SER A 18 -8.35 -17.51 -4.80
N LEU A 19 -9.30 -17.42 -5.74
CA LEU A 19 -10.48 -16.57 -5.62
C LEU A 19 -11.43 -17.06 -4.51
N THR A 20 -11.62 -18.37 -4.38
CA THR A 20 -12.44 -18.96 -3.33
C THR A 20 -11.86 -18.65 -1.94
N ILE A 21 -10.56 -18.88 -1.74
CA ILE A 21 -9.90 -18.60 -0.46
C ILE A 21 -10.03 -17.11 -0.11
N PHE A 22 -9.88 -16.21 -1.08
CA PHE A 22 -10.05 -14.79 -0.87
C PHE A 22 -11.49 -14.42 -0.49
N ALA A 23 -12.48 -14.92 -1.24
CA ALA A 23 -13.90 -14.66 -0.97
C ALA A 23 -14.31 -15.15 0.43
N GLU A 24 -13.89 -16.36 0.81
CA GLU A 24 -14.12 -16.90 2.16
C GLU A 24 -13.51 -16.02 3.25
N ALA A 25 -12.31 -15.48 3.03
CA ALA A 25 -11.68 -14.56 3.99
C ALA A 25 -12.44 -13.23 4.14
N VAL A 26 -13.04 -12.72 3.06
CA VAL A 26 -13.91 -11.54 3.12
C VAL A 26 -15.19 -11.86 3.88
N GLU A 27 -15.86 -12.98 3.58
CA GLU A 27 -17.09 -13.42 4.27
C GLU A 27 -16.89 -13.69 5.75
N LEU A 28 -15.72 -14.18 6.15
CA LEU A 28 -15.37 -14.39 7.55
C LEU A 28 -15.08 -13.08 8.30
N SER A 29 -14.86 -11.98 7.60
CA SER A 29 -14.70 -10.66 8.21
C SER A 29 -16.06 -10.08 8.60
N SER A 30 -16.14 -9.38 9.73
CA SER A 30 -17.41 -8.84 10.24
C SER A 30 -17.96 -7.67 9.43
N ASP A 31 -17.08 -6.92 8.78
CA ASP A 31 -17.38 -5.59 8.25
C ASP A 31 -17.10 -5.46 6.74
N LEU A 32 -16.67 -6.52 6.05
CA LEU A 32 -16.41 -6.46 4.60
C LEU A 32 -17.38 -7.32 3.80
N GLU A 33 -17.75 -6.84 2.62
CA GLU A 33 -18.59 -7.58 1.66
C GLU A 33 -18.12 -7.33 0.23
N ILE A 34 -18.02 -8.39 -0.58
CA ILE A 34 -17.80 -8.26 -2.03
C ILE A 34 -19.15 -7.91 -2.67
N ILE A 35 -19.29 -6.67 -3.14
CA ILE A 35 -20.56 -6.19 -3.73
C ILE A 35 -20.63 -6.38 -5.25
N GLY A 36 -19.51 -6.69 -5.90
CA GLY A 36 -19.45 -6.95 -7.33
C GLY A 36 -18.06 -6.76 -7.92
N THR A 37 -18.02 -6.63 -9.25
CA THR A 37 -16.81 -6.31 -10.01
C THR A 37 -16.92 -4.96 -10.72
N ALA A 38 -15.78 -4.35 -10.99
CA ALA A 38 -15.66 -3.14 -11.79
C ALA A 38 -14.50 -3.26 -12.78
N LEU A 39 -14.46 -2.36 -13.76
CA LEU A 39 -13.41 -2.29 -14.79
C LEU A 39 -12.71 -0.92 -14.80
N PRO A 40 -12.10 -0.48 -13.69
CA PRO A 40 -11.30 0.75 -13.70
C PRO A 40 -10.16 0.62 -14.70
N ASN A 41 -10.06 1.55 -15.64
CA ASN A 41 -9.01 1.59 -16.66
C ASN A 41 -8.89 0.31 -17.52
N GLY A 42 -9.94 -0.52 -17.57
CA GLY A 42 -9.98 -1.76 -18.36
C GLY A 42 -9.44 -3.01 -17.66
N GLU A 43 -9.06 -2.92 -16.38
CA GLU A 43 -8.67 -4.08 -15.57
C GLU A 43 -9.79 -4.48 -14.62
N GLU A 44 -10.10 -5.78 -14.52
CA GLU A 44 -11.19 -6.25 -13.68
C GLU A 44 -10.77 -6.34 -12.21
N VAL A 45 -11.57 -5.74 -11.33
CA VAL A 45 -11.34 -5.69 -9.89
C VAL A 45 -12.58 -6.16 -9.13
N PHE A 46 -12.38 -6.71 -7.93
CA PHE A 46 -13.47 -6.81 -6.95
C PHE A 46 -13.69 -5.47 -6.27
N VAL A 47 -14.95 -5.11 -6.07
CA VAL A 47 -15.35 -3.98 -5.24
C VAL A 47 -15.82 -4.51 -3.90
N ILE A 48 -15.15 -4.06 -2.84
CA ILE A 48 -15.41 -4.47 -1.46
C ILE A 48 -15.98 -3.28 -0.71
N ARG A 49 -17.13 -3.47 -0.06
CA ARG A 49 -17.70 -2.50 0.89
C ARG A 49 -17.12 -2.74 2.27
N ASP A 50 -16.60 -1.68 2.90
CA ASP A 50 -16.17 -1.67 4.30
C ASP A 50 -17.21 -0.97 5.18
N TYR A 51 -18.05 -1.75 5.87
CA TYR A 51 -19.11 -1.28 6.75
C TYR A 51 -18.60 -0.63 8.05
N SER A 52 -17.31 -0.75 8.38
CA SER A 52 -16.71 0.00 9.49
C SER A 52 -16.64 1.51 9.20
N LYS A 53 -16.80 1.91 7.92
CA LYS A 53 -16.77 3.30 7.45
C LYS A 53 -18.11 3.74 6.89
N THR A 54 -18.51 4.96 7.25
CA THR A 54 -19.70 5.61 6.69
C THR A 54 -19.54 5.79 5.18
N GLU A 55 -20.64 5.59 4.46
CA GLU A 55 -20.68 5.81 3.02
C GLU A 55 -20.28 7.25 2.65
N GLY A 56 -19.51 7.40 1.57
CA GLY A 56 -18.98 8.68 1.11
C GLY A 56 -17.64 9.08 1.75
N ILE A 57 -17.15 8.34 2.74
CA ILE A 57 -15.80 8.51 3.29
C ILE A 57 -14.80 7.69 2.48
N GLU A 58 -13.58 8.19 2.33
CA GLU A 58 -12.49 7.47 1.70
C GLU A 58 -12.27 6.08 2.34
N GLY A 59 -12.17 5.06 1.48
CA GLY A 59 -12.03 3.67 1.89
C GLY A 59 -13.32 2.98 2.34
N ALA A 60 -14.49 3.63 2.21
CA ALA A 60 -15.80 2.97 2.32
C ALA A 60 -15.98 1.89 1.24
N TYR A 61 -15.42 2.13 0.06
CA TYR A 61 -15.31 1.15 -1.02
C TYR A 61 -13.85 0.97 -1.35
N VAL A 62 -13.43 -0.28 -1.53
CA VAL A 62 -12.04 -0.65 -1.85
C VAL A 62 -12.05 -1.54 -3.08
N GLU A 63 -11.23 -1.18 -4.06
CA GLU A 63 -11.01 -1.96 -5.28
C GLU A 63 -9.80 -2.87 -5.08
N VAL A 64 -9.96 -4.17 -5.35
CA VAL A 64 -8.88 -5.16 -5.23
C VAL A 64 -8.72 -5.89 -6.56
N SER A 65 -7.50 -5.88 -7.10
CA SER A 65 -7.20 -6.52 -8.39
C SER A 65 -7.41 -8.03 -8.33
N ILE A 66 -8.19 -8.56 -9.28
CA ILE A 66 -8.41 -10.01 -9.42
C ILE A 66 -7.10 -10.72 -9.78
N ASP A 67 -6.28 -10.13 -10.66
CA ASP A 67 -4.98 -10.68 -11.04
C ASP A 67 -4.03 -10.75 -9.82
N GLU A 68 -4.02 -9.73 -8.98
CA GLU A 68 -3.21 -9.74 -7.77
C GLU A 68 -3.66 -10.85 -6.80
N ILE A 69 -4.97 -11.01 -6.60
CA ILE A 69 -5.52 -12.10 -5.77
C ILE A 69 -5.06 -13.46 -6.31
N VAL A 70 -5.22 -13.71 -7.60
CA VAL A 70 -4.82 -14.97 -8.25
C VAL A 70 -3.32 -15.24 -8.09
N GLN A 71 -2.48 -14.21 -8.15
CA GLN A 71 -1.03 -14.38 -8.03
C GLN A 71 -0.53 -14.52 -6.59
N LYS A 72 -1.24 -13.95 -5.61
CA LYS A 72 -0.73 -13.81 -4.23
C LYS A 72 -1.46 -14.65 -3.20
N VAL A 73 -2.74 -14.98 -3.41
CA VAL A 73 -3.55 -15.74 -2.45
C VAL A 73 -3.35 -17.24 -2.67
N THR A 74 -2.27 -17.76 -2.10
CA THR A 74 -1.93 -19.19 -2.15
C THR A 74 -2.60 -20.02 -1.06
N ASP A 75 -2.98 -19.36 0.04
CA ASP A 75 -3.48 -19.94 1.27
C ASP A 75 -4.26 -18.89 2.10
N THR A 76 -4.85 -19.33 3.21
CA THR A 76 -5.66 -18.49 4.09
C THR A 76 -4.87 -17.38 4.78
N ASP A 77 -3.58 -17.59 5.06
CA ASP A 77 -2.74 -16.57 5.69
C ASP A 77 -2.52 -15.40 4.73
N LYS A 78 -2.30 -15.71 3.44
CA LYS A 78 -2.21 -14.70 2.40
C LYS A 78 -3.51 -13.97 2.16
N ALA A 79 -4.66 -14.65 2.18
CA ALA A 79 -5.94 -13.94 2.12
C ALA A 79 -6.13 -13.01 3.32
N GLN A 80 -5.76 -13.45 4.53
CA GLN A 80 -5.85 -12.62 5.73
C GLN A 80 -4.94 -11.38 5.67
N GLU A 81 -3.77 -11.45 5.01
CA GLU A 81 -2.93 -10.27 4.76
C GLU A 81 -3.69 -9.21 3.96
N PHE A 82 -4.48 -9.57 2.95
CA PHE A 82 -5.32 -8.62 2.20
C PHE A 82 -6.38 -7.99 3.11
N ILE A 83 -7.09 -8.79 3.91
CA ILE A 83 -8.11 -8.28 4.85
C ILE A 83 -7.48 -7.26 5.81
N ASN A 84 -6.31 -7.57 6.36
CA ASN A 84 -5.58 -6.66 7.25
C ASN A 84 -5.14 -5.36 6.55
N VAL A 85 -4.83 -5.40 5.25
CA VAL A 85 -4.52 -4.20 4.46
C VAL A 85 -5.77 -3.35 4.26
N ILE A 86 -6.89 -3.95 3.85
CA ILE A 86 -8.17 -3.27 3.62
C ILE A 86 -8.65 -2.57 4.89
N GLN A 87 -8.60 -3.27 6.02
CA GLN A 87 -9.03 -2.75 7.33
C GLN A 87 -7.96 -1.89 8.04
N ASN A 88 -6.81 -1.66 7.40
CA ASN A 88 -5.69 -0.91 7.98
C ASN A 88 -5.17 -1.45 9.33
N VAL A 89 -5.25 -2.76 9.54
CA VAL A 89 -4.76 -3.49 10.73
C VAL A 89 -3.30 -3.97 10.55
N ARG A 90 -2.66 -3.56 9.45
CA ARG A 90 -1.27 -3.93 9.16
C ARG A 90 -0.28 -3.13 10.01
N LYS A 91 0.89 -3.74 10.29
CA LYS A 91 2.02 -3.00 10.84
C LYS A 91 2.38 -1.86 9.88
N PRO A 92 2.54 -0.61 10.36
CA PRO A 92 2.95 0.48 9.50
C PRO A 92 4.28 0.13 8.83
N ILE A 93 4.36 0.30 7.50
CA ILE A 93 5.64 0.27 6.81
C ILE A 93 6.39 1.51 7.28
N VAL A 94 7.42 1.31 8.09
CA VAL A 94 8.31 2.41 8.50
C VAL A 94 9.09 2.84 7.26
N LEU A 95 8.64 3.90 6.61
CA LEU A 95 9.40 4.56 5.56
C LEU A 95 10.57 5.30 6.21
N GLU A 96 11.77 5.09 5.70
CA GLU A 96 12.98 5.73 6.22
C GLU A 96 13.26 7.00 5.42
N GLY A 97 13.38 8.14 6.12
CA GLY A 97 13.82 9.39 5.51
C GLY A 97 15.29 9.27 5.07
N ILE A 98 15.55 9.42 3.76
CA ILE A 98 16.90 9.44 3.20
C ILE A 98 17.15 10.82 2.59
N THR A 99 18.29 11.43 2.93
CA THR A 99 18.71 12.69 2.31
C THR A 99 20.22 12.73 2.10
N ARG A 100 20.68 13.66 1.26
CA ARG A 100 22.09 13.81 0.91
C ARG A 100 22.83 14.57 2.00
N ILE A 101 23.93 13.99 2.48
CA ILE A 101 24.92 14.65 3.34
C ILE A 101 26.29 14.59 2.68
N VAL A 102 26.93 15.74 2.49
CA VAL A 102 28.30 15.91 1.95
C VAL A 102 28.64 14.92 0.82
N GLY A 103 27.77 14.82 -0.19
CA GLY A 103 28.04 14.03 -1.39
C GLY A 103 27.38 12.66 -1.48
N TYR A 104 26.87 12.07 -0.40
CA TYR A 104 26.25 10.74 -0.40
C TYR A 104 24.87 10.72 0.28
N TYR A 105 24.05 9.73 -0.04
CA TYR A 105 22.73 9.55 0.58
C TYR A 105 22.85 8.78 1.90
N SER A 106 22.14 9.24 2.94
CA SER A 106 22.14 8.60 4.26
C SER A 106 20.76 8.64 4.89
N ARG A 107 20.43 7.60 5.67
CA ARG A 107 19.21 7.57 6.50
C ARG A 107 19.32 8.60 7.60
N MET A 108 18.30 9.44 7.71
CA MET A 108 18.22 10.53 8.69
C MET A 108 18.03 10.01 10.12
N SER A 109 17.41 8.84 10.28
CA SER A 109 17.16 8.19 11.58
C SER A 109 18.42 7.90 12.40
N ASN A 110 19.59 7.80 11.76
CA ASN A 110 20.87 7.52 12.41
C ASN A 110 21.77 8.76 12.55
N TRP A 111 21.24 9.97 12.33
CA TRP A 111 22.03 11.19 12.37
C TRP A 111 22.20 11.70 13.80
N ASN A 112 23.40 12.21 14.11
CA ASN A 112 23.65 12.89 15.38
C ASN A 112 23.11 14.33 15.33
N LYS A 113 22.98 14.98 16.50
CA LYS A 113 22.44 16.35 16.61
C LYS A 113 23.13 17.38 15.71
N SER A 114 24.44 17.25 15.49
CA SER A 114 25.17 18.16 14.59
C SER A 114 24.74 18.03 13.13
N LYS A 115 24.48 16.81 12.64
CA LYS A 115 24.01 16.57 11.26
C LYS A 115 22.55 16.97 11.09
N VAL A 116 21.73 16.78 12.12
CA VAL A 116 20.35 17.29 12.13
C VAL A 116 20.34 18.82 12.10
N GLY A 117 21.23 19.48 12.84
CA GLY A 117 21.42 20.93 12.79
C GLY A 117 21.81 21.42 11.40
N GLU A 118 22.80 20.78 10.76
CA GLU A 118 23.18 21.08 9.37
C GLU A 118 22.00 20.94 8.40
N LEU A 119 21.15 19.93 8.59
CA LEU A 119 19.96 19.76 7.76
C LEU A 119 18.95 20.89 7.94
N ARG A 120 18.73 21.32 9.19
CA ARG A 120 17.85 22.47 9.51
C ARG A 120 18.36 23.74 8.85
N ASP A 121 19.68 23.99 8.92
CA ASP A 121 20.29 25.16 8.29
C ASP A 121 20.20 25.13 6.76
N ARG A 122 20.23 23.93 6.15
CA ARG A 122 19.99 23.78 4.71
C ARG A 122 18.52 24.04 4.35
N HIS A 123 17.61 23.61 5.21
CA HIS A 123 16.17 23.82 5.04
C HIS A 123 15.74 25.26 5.32
N SER A 124 16.50 26.02 6.13
CA SER A 124 16.18 27.42 6.46
C SER A 124 16.31 28.40 5.29
N LYS A 125 16.47 27.90 4.05
CA LYS A 125 16.46 28.65 2.77
C LYS A 125 17.49 29.75 2.60
N ASN A 126 18.49 29.85 3.47
CA ASN A 126 19.57 30.82 3.35
C ASN A 126 20.44 30.62 2.08
N TYR A 127 20.20 29.52 1.36
CA TYR A 127 20.90 29.14 0.12
C TYR A 127 19.98 29.04 -1.11
N ALA A 128 18.68 29.37 -0.99
CA ALA A 128 17.72 29.19 -2.08
C ALA A 128 17.87 30.25 -3.17
N LEU A 129 18.28 29.82 -4.37
CA LEU A 129 18.26 30.65 -5.58
C LEU A 129 16.85 30.62 -6.18
N GLY A 130 16.00 31.59 -5.85
CA GLY A 130 14.70 31.78 -6.53
C GLY A 130 13.42 31.64 -5.69
N GLY A 131 13.53 31.51 -4.36
CA GLY A 131 12.41 31.77 -3.44
C GLY A 131 11.20 30.82 -3.48
N GLN A 132 11.25 29.74 -4.27
CA GLN A 132 10.17 28.75 -4.30
C GLN A 132 10.39 27.67 -3.23
N SER A 133 9.36 27.46 -2.40
CA SER A 133 9.31 26.36 -1.45
C SER A 133 8.99 25.04 -2.15
N PRO A 134 9.58 23.90 -1.72
CA PRO A 134 9.12 22.58 -2.13
C PRO A 134 7.67 22.33 -1.66
N VAL A 135 6.93 21.51 -2.40
CA VAL A 135 5.65 20.95 -1.93
C VAL A 135 5.93 20.07 -0.69
N PHE A 136 5.09 20.17 0.34
CA PHE A 136 5.22 19.45 1.64
C PHE A 136 6.38 19.90 2.54
N GLU A 137 6.72 21.18 2.50
CA GLU A 137 7.78 21.74 3.33
C GLU A 137 7.47 21.66 4.84
N GLU A 138 6.24 21.99 5.24
CA GLU A 138 5.82 21.97 6.65
C GLU A 138 5.91 20.57 7.26
N ASP A 139 5.50 19.54 6.50
CA ASP A 139 5.60 18.14 6.91
C ASP A 139 7.07 17.72 7.07
N ARG A 140 7.93 18.14 6.14
CA ARG A 140 9.38 17.87 6.20
C ARG A 140 10.04 18.52 7.40
N ASP A 141 9.71 19.78 7.69
CA ASP A 141 10.28 20.50 8.83
C ASP A 141 9.80 19.91 10.16
N THR A 142 8.53 19.51 10.23
CA THR A 142 7.97 18.78 11.37
C THR A 142 8.72 17.47 11.60
N TYR A 143 8.98 16.71 10.54
CA TYR A 143 9.77 15.47 10.65
C TYR A 143 11.21 15.73 11.14
N VAL A 144 11.91 16.71 10.57
CA VAL A 144 13.29 17.06 10.96
C VAL A 144 13.37 17.57 12.41
N ASN A 145 12.31 18.20 12.91
CA ASN A 145 12.25 18.65 14.29
C ASN A 145 12.03 17.52 15.30
N ASN A 146 11.51 16.38 14.85
CA ASN A 146 11.20 15.21 15.67
C ASN A 146 12.23 14.05 15.54
N LEU A 147 13.31 14.24 14.77
CA LEU A 147 14.50 13.37 14.73
C LEU A 147 15.44 13.64 15.90
#